data_AF-P21216-F1
#
_entry.id   AF-P21216-F1
#
_cell.length_a   1.000
_cell.length_b   1.000
_cell.length_c   1.000
_cell.angle_alpha   90.00
_cell.angle_beta   90.00
_cell.angle_gamma   90.00
#
_symmetry.space_group_name_H-M   'P 1'
#
loop_
_entity.id
_entity.type
_entity.pdbx_description
1 polymer ?
#
loop_
_entity_poly.entity_id
_entity_poly.type
_entity_poly.pdbx_seq_one_letter_code
_entity_poly.pdbx_strand_id
1 'polypeptide(L)'
;MAEIKDEGSAKGYAFPLRNPNVTLNERNFAAFTHRSAAAHPWHDLEIGPEAPTVFNCVVEISKGGKVKYELDKNSGLIKVDRVLYSSIVYPHNYGFIPRTICEDSDPMDVLVLMQEPVLTGSFLRARAIGLMPMIDQGEKDDKIIAVCADDPEFRHYRDIKELPPHRLAEIRRFFEDYKKNENKKVDVEAFLPAQAAIDAIKDSMDLYAAYIKAGLQR
;
A
#
# COMPACT_ATOMS: atom_id res chain seq x y z
N MET A 1 -53.86 19.53 -37.77
CA MET A 1 -54.23 18.40 -38.64
C MET A 1 -53.43 18.51 -39.93
N ALA A 2 -52.24 17.93 -39.96
CA ALA A 2 -51.45 17.68 -41.16
C ALA A 2 -50.36 16.66 -40.79
N GLU A 3 -50.55 15.41 -41.20
CA GLU A 3 -49.53 14.35 -41.16
C GLU A 3 -48.43 14.65 -42.18
N ILE A 4 -47.17 14.55 -41.76
CA ILE A 4 -46.03 14.44 -42.67
C ILE A 4 -45.37 13.11 -42.36
N LYS A 5 -45.34 12.24 -43.38
CA LYS A 5 -44.76 10.90 -43.37
C LYS A 5 -43.23 10.98 -43.41
N ASP A 6 -42.58 10.17 -42.59
CA ASP A 6 -41.14 9.98 -42.51
C ASP A 6 -40.72 8.79 -43.39
N GLU A 7 -39.87 9.03 -44.38
CA GLU A 7 -39.12 8.00 -45.11
C GLU A 7 -37.65 8.41 -45.14
N GLY A 8 -36.81 7.76 -44.33
CA GLY A 8 -35.38 8.05 -44.24
C GLY A 8 -34.56 6.83 -43.83
N SER A 9 -34.10 6.08 -44.84
CA SER A 9 -33.28 4.86 -44.78
C SER A 9 -31.96 5.03 -44.01
N ALA A 10 -31.79 4.27 -42.91
CA ALA A 10 -30.54 4.18 -42.15
C ALA A 10 -29.65 3.06 -42.71
N LYS A 11 -28.52 3.43 -43.34
CA LYS A 11 -27.41 2.52 -43.67
C LYS A 11 -26.73 2.06 -42.38
N GLY A 12 -26.90 0.79 -42.01
CA GLY A 12 -26.23 0.18 -40.87
C GLY A 12 -24.73 -0.01 -41.10
N TYR A 13 -23.90 0.56 -40.23
CA TYR A 13 -22.48 0.20 -40.07
C TYR A 13 -22.39 -1.19 -39.41
N ALA A 14 -21.77 -2.16 -40.07
CA ALA A 14 -21.45 -3.46 -39.46
C ALA A 14 -20.15 -3.35 -38.66
N PHE A 15 -20.21 -3.59 -37.34
CA PHE A 15 -19.03 -3.75 -36.49
C PHE A 15 -18.24 -5.01 -36.89
N PRO A 16 -16.89 -4.97 -36.89
CA PRO A 16 -16.09 -6.16 -37.18
C PRO A 16 -16.36 -7.26 -36.14
N LEU A 17 -16.56 -8.49 -36.62
CA LEU A 17 -16.77 -9.67 -35.78
C LEU A 17 -15.58 -9.88 -34.84
N ARG A 18 -15.88 -10.04 -33.54
CA ARG A 18 -14.91 -10.35 -32.47
C ARG A 18 -14.07 -11.56 -32.86
N ASN A 19 -12.74 -11.50 -32.72
CA ASN A 19 -11.86 -12.64 -33.00
C ASN A 19 -12.24 -13.83 -32.09
N PRO A 20 -12.68 -14.98 -32.64
CA PRO A 20 -13.11 -16.13 -31.85
C PRO A 20 -11.95 -16.85 -31.14
N ASN A 21 -10.69 -16.52 -31.44
CA ASN A 21 -9.50 -17.18 -30.89
C ASN A 21 -8.87 -16.46 -29.69
N VAL A 22 -9.63 -15.66 -28.93
CA VAL A 22 -9.13 -15.14 -27.65
C VAL A 22 -9.16 -16.28 -26.63
N THR A 23 -8.02 -16.93 -26.42
CA THR A 23 -7.84 -17.95 -25.37
C THR A 23 -7.38 -17.28 -24.06
N LEU A 24 -7.92 -17.74 -22.93
CA LEU A 24 -7.40 -17.35 -21.62
C LEU A 24 -5.99 -17.93 -21.49
N ASN A 25 -4.99 -17.09 -21.20
CA ASN A 25 -3.66 -17.57 -20.87
C ASN A 25 -3.67 -18.28 -19.50
N GLU A 26 -2.64 -19.08 -19.19
CA GLU A 26 -2.56 -19.86 -17.95
C GLU A 26 -2.73 -19.00 -16.69
N ARG A 27 -2.22 -17.75 -16.70
CA ARG A 27 -2.36 -16.79 -15.58
C ARG A 27 -3.82 -16.47 -15.30
N ASN A 28 -4.61 -16.24 -16.35
CA ASN A 28 -6.03 -15.98 -16.21
C ASN A 28 -6.79 -17.24 -15.77
N PHE A 29 -6.37 -18.42 -16.21
CA PHE A 29 -6.99 -19.69 -15.81
C PHE A 29 -6.77 -19.99 -14.33
N ALA A 30 -5.56 -19.78 -13.81
CA ALA A 30 -5.23 -19.97 -12.40
C ALA A 30 -6.02 -19.03 -11.47
N ALA A 31 -6.35 -17.82 -11.93
CA ALA A 31 -7.18 -16.88 -11.18
C ALA A 31 -8.63 -17.38 -11.02
N PHE A 32 -9.13 -18.21 -11.94
CA PHE A 32 -10.50 -18.73 -11.92
C PHE A 32 -10.68 -19.97 -11.04
N THR A 33 -9.63 -20.77 -10.83
CA THR A 33 -9.79 -22.12 -10.28
C THR A 33 -9.75 -22.21 -8.76
N HIS A 34 -9.37 -21.14 -8.04
CA HIS A 34 -9.00 -21.30 -6.62
C HIS A 34 -9.56 -20.29 -5.60
N ARG A 35 -10.43 -19.33 -5.96
CA ARG A 35 -10.92 -18.35 -4.98
C ARG A 35 -12.41 -18.07 -5.11
N SER A 36 -13.23 -18.71 -4.27
CA SER A 36 -14.66 -18.40 -4.10
C SER A 36 -14.89 -17.17 -3.21
N ALA A 37 -13.87 -16.71 -2.50
CA ALA A 37 -13.89 -15.55 -1.62
C ALA A 37 -12.86 -14.51 -2.09
N ALA A 38 -13.14 -13.23 -1.81
CA ALA A 38 -12.16 -12.16 -2.02
C ALA A 38 -10.90 -12.45 -1.20
N ALA A 39 -9.74 -12.20 -1.80
CA ALA A 39 -8.45 -12.40 -1.14
C ALA A 39 -8.27 -11.43 0.02
N HIS A 40 -7.86 -11.93 1.18
CA HIS A 40 -7.48 -11.09 2.32
C HIS A 40 -6.09 -10.46 2.05
N PRO A 41 -5.98 -9.13 1.91
CA PRO A 41 -4.75 -8.48 1.43
C PRO A 41 -3.56 -8.65 2.38
N TRP A 42 -3.79 -8.90 3.67
CA TRP A 42 -2.71 -9.17 4.63
C TRP A 42 -2.20 -10.62 4.60
N HIS A 43 -3.07 -11.60 4.35
CA HIS A 43 -2.76 -13.02 4.52
C HIS A 43 -2.55 -13.75 3.19
N ASP A 44 -3.38 -13.43 2.20
CA ASP A 44 -3.43 -14.12 0.91
C ASP A 44 -2.53 -13.49 -0.16
N LEU A 45 -2.10 -12.25 0.05
CA LEU A 45 -1.08 -11.62 -0.77
C LEU A 45 0.30 -12.11 -0.32
N GLU A 46 1.08 -12.62 -1.25
CA GLU A 46 2.48 -12.98 -0.97
C GLU A 46 3.30 -11.71 -0.73
N ILE A 47 4.23 -11.78 0.22
CA ILE A 47 5.16 -10.67 0.49
C ILE A 47 6.09 -10.37 -0.71
N GLY A 48 6.30 -11.33 -1.60
CA GLY A 48 7.16 -11.20 -2.77
C GLY A 48 8.48 -11.96 -2.62
N PRO A 49 9.05 -12.47 -3.73
CA PRO A 49 10.20 -13.38 -3.69
C PRO A 49 11.53 -12.72 -3.29
N GLU A 50 11.60 -11.40 -3.34
CA GLU A 50 12.79 -10.60 -3.02
C GLU A 50 12.74 -9.98 -1.60
N ALA A 51 11.73 -10.34 -0.80
CA ALA A 51 11.58 -9.88 0.57
C ALA A 51 12.74 -10.41 1.44
N PRO A 52 13.21 -9.65 2.45
CA PRO A 52 12.67 -8.37 2.94
C PRO A 52 13.12 -7.11 2.16
N THR A 53 14.05 -7.23 1.22
CA THR A 53 14.63 -6.07 0.52
C THR A 53 13.64 -5.41 -0.45
N VAL A 54 12.89 -6.22 -1.20
CA VAL A 54 11.81 -5.78 -2.09
C VAL A 54 10.58 -6.61 -1.81
N PHE A 55 9.47 -5.96 -1.47
CA PHE A 55 8.24 -6.60 -1.03
C PHE A 55 7.03 -6.00 -1.73
N ASN A 56 5.92 -6.71 -1.73
CA ASN A 56 4.63 -6.15 -2.07
C ASN A 56 4.16 -5.23 -0.94
N CYS A 57 3.62 -4.07 -1.27
CA CYS A 57 3.00 -3.12 -0.35
C CYS A 57 1.55 -2.94 -0.76
N VAL A 58 0.61 -3.09 0.18
CA VAL A 58 -0.80 -2.74 -0.03
C VAL A 58 -0.99 -1.28 0.36
N VAL A 59 -1.45 -0.45 -0.57
CA VAL A 59 -1.64 0.99 -0.35
C VAL A 59 -3.00 1.22 0.31
N GLU A 60 -3.00 1.87 1.47
CA GLU A 60 -4.20 2.29 2.18
C GLU A 60 -4.53 3.75 1.85
N ILE A 61 -3.53 4.63 1.86
CA ILE A 61 -3.72 6.07 1.71
C ILE A 61 -2.85 6.56 0.56
N SER A 62 -3.51 7.11 -0.46
CA SER A 62 -2.84 7.73 -1.61
C SER A 62 -2.06 8.97 -1.18
N LYS A 63 -0.96 9.26 -1.87
CA LYS A 63 -0.26 10.55 -1.81
C LYS A 63 -1.25 11.71 -2.00
N GLY A 64 -1.20 12.70 -1.12
CA GLY A 64 -2.13 13.83 -1.08
C GLY A 64 -3.47 13.52 -0.39
N GLY A 65 -3.67 12.29 0.08
CA GLY A 65 -4.87 11.87 0.79
C GLY A 65 -4.98 12.46 2.20
N LYS A 66 -6.21 12.81 2.59
CA LYS A 66 -6.58 13.25 3.95
C LYS A 66 -7.43 12.22 4.71
N VAL A 67 -8.02 11.27 4.00
CA VAL A 67 -8.79 10.18 4.60
C VAL A 67 -7.79 9.13 5.08
N LYS A 68 -7.80 8.85 6.38
CA LYS A 68 -7.08 7.71 6.95
C LYS A 68 -7.93 6.48 6.70
N TYR A 69 -7.50 5.70 5.72
CA TYR A 69 -7.96 4.35 5.51
C TYR A 69 -7.12 3.38 6.34
N GLU A 70 -7.70 2.24 6.68
CA GLU A 70 -7.02 1.15 7.39
C GLU A 70 -7.58 -0.19 6.94
N LEU A 71 -6.77 -1.24 7.04
CA LEU A 71 -7.24 -2.61 6.92
C LEU A 71 -8.12 -2.99 8.11
N ASP A 72 -9.39 -3.32 7.84
CA ASP A 72 -10.19 -4.07 8.80
C ASP A 72 -9.77 -5.54 8.80
N LYS A 73 -8.94 -5.93 9.76
CA LYS A 73 -8.30 -7.26 9.85
C LYS A 73 -9.27 -8.44 9.86
N ASN A 74 -10.52 -8.21 10.25
CA ASN A 74 -11.53 -9.28 10.32
C ASN A 74 -12.16 -9.54 8.94
N SER A 75 -12.49 -8.49 8.20
CA SER A 75 -13.12 -8.61 6.88
C SER A 75 -12.12 -8.66 5.73
N GLY A 76 -10.88 -8.19 5.94
CA GLY A 76 -9.89 -8.00 4.88
C GLY A 76 -10.18 -6.80 3.97
N LEU A 77 -11.15 -5.97 4.33
CA LEU A 77 -11.54 -4.79 3.54
C LEU A 77 -10.83 -3.54 4.03
N ILE A 78 -10.67 -2.58 3.14
CA ILE A 78 -10.20 -1.25 3.51
C ILE A 78 -11.37 -0.43 4.06
N LYS A 79 -11.22 0.04 5.29
CA LYS A 79 -12.20 0.82 6.05
C LYS A 79 -11.71 2.25 6.23
N VAL A 80 -12.64 3.21 6.24
CA VAL A 80 -12.35 4.58 6.67
C VAL A 80 -12.29 4.59 8.19
N ASP A 81 -11.13 4.95 8.76
CA ASP A 81 -10.97 5.21 10.18
C ASP A 81 -11.48 6.62 10.52
N ARG A 82 -10.88 7.64 9.88
CA ARG A 82 -11.24 9.04 10.04
C ARG A 82 -10.72 9.90 8.89
N VAL A 83 -11.16 11.15 8.85
CA VAL A 83 -10.42 12.21 8.13
C VAL A 83 -9.43 12.83 9.10
N LEU A 84 -8.19 13.10 8.68
CA LEU A 84 -7.19 13.75 9.54
C LEU A 84 -7.71 15.07 10.11
N TYR A 85 -7.53 15.30 11.41
CA TYR A 85 -8.01 16.52 12.08
C TYR A 85 -7.15 17.72 11.73
N SER A 86 -5.86 17.49 11.50
CA SER A 86 -4.91 18.49 10.98
C SER A 86 -5.22 18.83 9.51
N SER A 87 -4.82 20.02 9.07
CA SER A 87 -4.98 20.46 7.67
C SER A 87 -3.97 19.84 6.70
N ILE A 88 -3.16 18.89 7.17
CA ILE A 88 -2.11 18.25 6.39
C ILE A 88 -2.63 17.01 5.64
N VAL A 89 -1.86 16.59 4.64
CA VAL A 89 -2.13 15.42 3.80
C VAL A 89 -0.91 14.49 3.79
N TYR A 90 -1.12 13.21 3.50
CA TYR A 90 -0.01 12.26 3.38
C TYR A 90 0.93 12.68 2.25
N PRO A 91 2.24 12.90 2.51
CA PRO A 91 3.17 13.41 1.49
C PRO A 91 3.52 12.37 0.42
N HIS A 92 3.31 11.09 0.74
CA HIS A 92 3.63 9.92 -0.10
C HIS A 92 2.57 8.83 0.11
N ASN A 93 2.57 7.80 -0.74
CA ASN A 93 1.62 6.69 -0.58
C ASN A 93 1.95 5.93 0.72
N TYR A 94 0.92 5.54 1.47
CA TYR A 94 1.06 4.87 2.75
C TYR A 94 0.24 3.59 2.77
N GLY A 95 0.73 2.58 3.46
CA GLY A 95 -0.01 1.37 3.75
C GLY A 95 0.88 0.38 4.47
N PHE A 96 0.74 -0.90 4.14
CA PHE A 96 1.38 -1.97 4.91
C PHE A 96 2.01 -3.07 4.06
N ILE A 97 2.88 -3.84 4.71
CA ILE A 97 3.54 -5.02 4.14
C ILE A 97 2.71 -6.27 4.48
N PRO A 98 2.21 -7.04 3.51
CA PRO A 98 1.47 -8.27 3.77
C PRO A 98 2.38 -9.32 4.42
N ARG A 99 1.80 -10.24 5.19
CA ARG A 99 2.53 -11.30 5.93
C ARG A 99 3.64 -10.79 6.87
N THR A 100 3.36 -9.68 7.53
CA THR A 100 4.17 -9.10 8.60
C THR A 100 3.27 -8.80 9.81
N ILE A 101 3.85 -8.75 11.02
CA ILE A 101 3.13 -8.31 12.23
C ILE A 101 4.11 -7.63 13.19
N CYS A 102 3.66 -6.57 13.85
CA CYS A 102 4.42 -5.77 14.81
C CYS A 102 3.93 -6.05 16.25
N GLU A 103 4.59 -5.44 17.24
CA GLU A 103 4.27 -5.63 18.66
C GLU A 103 2.87 -5.13 19.05
N ASP A 104 2.35 -4.13 18.32
CA ASP A 104 0.99 -3.59 18.40
C ASP A 104 -0.06 -4.49 17.72
N SER A 105 0.35 -5.64 17.18
CA SER A 105 -0.47 -6.58 16.41
C SER A 105 -0.99 -6.03 15.07
N ASP A 106 -0.46 -4.90 14.58
CA ASP A 106 -0.70 -4.40 13.23
C ASP A 106 0.35 -4.95 12.24
N PRO A 107 0.04 -4.99 10.93
CA PRO A 107 1.06 -5.24 9.91
C PRO A 107 2.13 -4.14 9.92
N MET A 108 3.34 -4.45 9.44
CA MET A 108 4.40 -3.45 9.32
C MET A 108 4.01 -2.34 8.35
N ASP A 109 4.03 -1.11 8.84
CA ASP A 109 3.69 0.08 8.07
C ASP A 109 4.81 0.53 7.13
N VAL A 110 4.43 1.09 5.99
CA VAL A 110 5.36 1.57 4.98
C VAL A 110 4.87 2.85 4.30
N LEU A 111 5.79 3.81 4.16
CA LEU A 111 5.64 5.01 3.35
C LEU A 111 6.42 4.84 2.03
N VAL A 112 5.71 4.79 0.90
CA VAL A 112 6.26 4.56 -0.43
C VAL A 112 6.37 5.86 -1.22
N LEU A 113 7.61 6.26 -1.48
CA LEU A 113 7.95 7.37 -2.36
C LEU A 113 7.87 6.92 -3.83
N MET A 114 7.11 7.68 -4.62
CA MET A 114 6.97 7.54 -6.07
C MET A 114 6.39 8.82 -6.67
N GLN A 115 6.33 8.88 -8.01
CA GLN A 115 5.81 10.04 -8.73
C GLN A 115 4.32 10.27 -8.45
N GLU A 116 3.50 9.23 -8.63
CA GLU A 116 2.04 9.32 -8.68
C GLU A 116 1.34 8.79 -7.40
N PRO A 117 0.14 9.32 -7.08
CA PRO A 117 -0.73 8.69 -6.09
C PRO A 117 -1.22 7.32 -6.60
N VAL A 118 -1.38 6.37 -5.68
CA VAL A 118 -1.87 5.02 -5.97
C VAL A 118 -3.25 4.83 -5.35
N LEU A 119 -4.17 4.20 -6.08
CA LEU A 119 -5.52 3.92 -5.61
C LEU A 119 -5.52 3.03 -4.36
N THR A 120 -6.26 3.44 -3.32
CA THR A 120 -6.49 2.68 -2.09
C THR A 120 -6.92 1.23 -2.37
N GLY A 121 -6.34 0.27 -1.66
CA GLY A 121 -6.55 -1.17 -1.84
C GLY A 121 -5.74 -1.81 -2.98
N SER A 122 -4.99 -1.02 -3.76
CA SER A 122 -4.05 -1.56 -4.75
C SER A 122 -2.75 -1.99 -4.09
N PHE A 123 -1.97 -2.86 -4.75
CA PHE A 123 -0.62 -3.20 -4.29
C PHE A 123 0.44 -2.88 -5.34
N LEU A 124 1.67 -2.69 -4.89
CA LEU A 124 2.85 -2.41 -5.71
C LEU A 124 4.09 -3.08 -5.13
N ARG A 125 5.18 -3.17 -5.90
CA ARG A 125 6.49 -3.59 -5.36
C ARG A 125 7.22 -2.39 -4.78
N ALA A 126 7.62 -2.48 -3.53
CA ALA A 126 8.34 -1.46 -2.80
C ALA A 126 9.72 -1.98 -2.38
N ARG A 127 10.75 -1.13 -2.44
CA ARG A 127 12.09 -1.42 -1.94
C ARG A 127 12.34 -0.62 -0.67
N ALA A 128 12.71 -1.30 0.41
CA ALA A 128 13.14 -0.62 1.64
C ALA A 128 14.41 0.20 1.39
N ILE A 129 14.40 1.45 1.83
CA ILE A 129 15.57 2.35 1.76
C ILE A 129 15.92 2.93 3.13
N GLY A 130 15.02 2.90 4.11
CA GLY A 130 15.31 3.34 5.47
C GLY A 130 14.19 3.00 6.45
N LEU A 131 14.49 3.21 7.73
CA LEU A 131 13.55 3.01 8.84
C LEU A 131 13.38 4.34 9.55
N MET A 132 12.14 4.68 9.89
CA MET A 132 11.79 5.86 10.66
C MET A 132 11.27 5.40 12.03
N PRO A 133 12.12 5.36 13.06
CA PRO A 133 11.66 5.06 14.40
C PRO A 133 10.73 6.16 14.89
N MET A 134 9.59 5.76 15.44
CA MET A 134 8.55 6.66 15.88
C MET A 134 7.97 6.19 17.20
N ILE A 135 7.74 7.13 18.11
CA ILE A 135 7.04 6.90 19.36
C ILE A 135 5.70 7.64 19.30
N ASP A 136 4.61 6.89 19.28
CA ASP A 136 3.24 7.41 19.32
C ASP A 136 2.64 7.12 20.70
N GLN A 137 2.35 8.18 21.47
CA GLN A 137 1.78 8.03 22.83
C GLN A 137 2.58 7.11 23.78
N GLY A 138 3.88 6.95 23.54
CA GLY A 138 4.77 6.10 24.35
C GLY A 138 4.90 4.66 23.82
N GLU A 139 4.15 4.30 22.77
CA GLU A 139 4.26 3.03 22.08
C GLU A 139 5.16 3.17 20.85
N LYS A 140 5.93 2.12 20.57
CA LYS A 140 6.84 2.07 19.43
C LYS A 140 6.05 1.76 18.16
N ASP A 141 6.18 2.61 17.16
CA ASP A 141 5.35 2.58 15.95
C ASP A 141 6.19 2.85 14.68
N ASP A 142 7.28 2.10 14.53
CA ASP A 142 8.26 2.27 13.45
C ASP A 142 7.61 2.24 12.05
N LYS A 143 8.09 3.10 11.14
CA LYS A 143 7.64 3.12 9.73
C LYS A 143 8.78 2.77 8.79
N ILE A 144 8.53 1.86 7.86
CA ILE A 144 9.46 1.62 6.75
C ILE A 144 9.37 2.78 5.76
N ILE A 145 10.52 3.33 5.36
CA ILE A 145 10.62 4.24 4.22
C ILE A 145 11.07 3.44 3.01
N ALA A 146 10.24 3.46 1.96
CA ALA A 146 10.46 2.69 0.75
C ALA A 146 10.28 3.55 -0.50
N VAL A 147 10.75 3.02 -1.63
CA VAL A 147 10.48 3.56 -2.97
C VAL A 147 9.72 2.53 -3.80
N CYS A 148 8.90 2.97 -4.75
CA CYS A 148 8.33 2.05 -5.74
C CYS A 148 9.46 1.44 -6.57
N ALA A 149 9.60 0.11 -6.52
CA ALA A 149 10.69 -0.62 -7.17
C ALA A 149 10.60 -0.56 -8.71
N ASP A 150 9.41 -0.25 -9.23
CA ASP A 150 9.07 -0.21 -10.66
C ASP A 150 8.95 1.21 -11.24
N ASP A 151 9.00 2.24 -10.40
CA ASP A 151 8.94 3.63 -10.86
C ASP A 151 10.30 4.06 -11.43
N PRO A 152 10.40 4.43 -12.73
CA PRO A 152 11.67 4.81 -13.36
C PRO A 152 12.43 5.94 -12.65
N GLU A 153 11.72 6.86 -12.00
CA GLU A 153 12.31 7.99 -11.30
C GLU A 153 12.89 7.58 -9.93
N PHE A 154 12.24 6.64 -9.24
CA PHE A 154 12.58 6.28 -7.86
C PHE A 154 13.31 4.94 -7.70
N ARG A 155 13.24 4.05 -8.69
CA ARG A 155 13.83 2.69 -8.63
C ARG A 155 15.35 2.66 -8.45
N HIS A 156 16.01 3.80 -8.55
CA HIS A 156 17.46 3.94 -8.40
C HIS A 156 17.90 4.13 -6.94
N TYR A 157 17.00 4.59 -6.07
CA TYR A 157 17.32 4.77 -4.65
C TYR A 157 17.54 3.43 -3.94
N ARG A 158 18.59 3.36 -3.13
CA ARG A 158 19.00 2.17 -2.36
C ARG A 158 19.16 2.43 -0.86
N ASP A 159 19.33 3.68 -0.45
CA ASP A 159 19.48 4.06 0.95
C ASP A 159 18.86 5.43 1.23
N ILE A 160 18.37 5.64 2.45
CA ILE A 160 17.68 6.84 2.90
C ILE A 160 18.51 8.11 2.71
N LYS A 161 19.84 7.99 2.81
CA LYS A 161 20.77 9.12 2.65
C LYS A 161 20.85 9.65 1.21
N GLU A 162 20.35 8.89 0.24
CA GLU A 162 20.31 9.30 -1.17
C GLU A 162 19.14 10.24 -1.45
N LEU A 163 18.15 10.31 -0.54
CA LEU A 163 17.06 11.28 -0.66
C LEU A 163 17.55 12.69 -0.31
N PRO A 164 16.99 13.73 -0.96
CA PRO A 164 17.27 15.11 -0.60
C PRO A 164 16.95 15.37 0.90
N PRO A 165 17.80 16.08 1.66
CA PRO A 165 17.57 16.32 3.09
C PRO A 165 16.22 16.97 3.39
N HIS A 166 15.73 17.85 2.51
CA HIS A 166 14.42 18.48 2.65
C HIS A 166 13.27 17.46 2.58
N ARG A 167 13.39 16.40 1.77
CA ARG A 167 12.39 15.32 1.68
C ARG A 167 12.24 14.60 3.03
N LEU A 168 13.36 14.33 3.71
CA LEU A 168 13.36 13.71 5.04
C LEU A 168 12.75 14.64 6.09
N ALA A 169 13.01 15.95 6.00
CA ALA A 169 12.41 16.94 6.88
C ALA A 169 10.89 17.04 6.71
N GLU A 170 10.37 17.01 5.47
CA GLU A 170 8.93 16.98 5.19
C GLU A 170 8.25 15.74 5.78
N ILE A 171 8.85 14.55 5.58
CA ILE A 171 8.32 13.28 6.11
C ILE A 171 8.26 13.32 7.64
N ARG A 172 9.37 13.71 8.29
CA ARG A 172 9.44 13.88 9.75
C ARG A 172 8.34 14.81 10.23
N ARG A 173 8.23 15.98 9.61
CA ARG A 173 7.30 17.02 10.04
C ARG A 173 5.84 16.58 9.91
N PHE A 174 5.51 15.81 8.88
CA PHE A 174 4.17 15.23 8.72
C PHE A 174 3.79 14.35 9.91
N PHE A 175 4.63 13.38 10.29
CA PHE A 175 4.34 12.45 11.39
C PHE A 175 4.37 13.13 12.77
N GLU A 176 5.17 14.17 12.96
CA GLU A 176 5.11 14.99 14.18
C GLU A 176 3.80 15.80 14.29
N ASP A 177 3.21 16.23 13.17
CA ASP A 177 2.07 17.15 13.15
C ASP A 177 0.69 16.49 12.97
N TYR A 178 0.60 15.31 12.35
CA TYR A 178 -0.69 14.76 11.89
C TYR A 178 -1.73 14.50 12.99
N LYS A 179 -1.25 14.24 14.22
CA LYS A 179 -2.08 13.99 15.41
C LYS A 179 -2.16 15.18 16.38
N LYS A 180 -1.56 16.34 16.06
CA LYS A 180 -1.56 17.50 16.98
C LYS A 180 -2.96 18.03 17.28
N ASN A 181 -3.84 18.09 16.28
CA ASN A 181 -5.24 18.50 16.49
C ASN A 181 -6.08 17.46 17.26
N GLU A 182 -5.53 16.27 17.52
CA GLU A 182 -6.11 15.27 18.42
C GLU A 182 -5.55 15.39 19.85
N ASN A 183 -4.73 16.43 20.14
CA ASN A 183 -3.98 16.60 21.39
C ASN A 183 -3.04 15.43 21.73
N LYS A 184 -2.57 14.73 20.70
CA LYS A 184 -1.59 13.65 20.82
C LYS A 184 -0.21 14.13 20.40
N LYS A 185 0.80 13.58 21.06
CA LYS A 185 2.23 13.78 20.79
C LYS A 185 2.79 12.55 20.10
N VAL A 186 3.57 12.81 19.05
CA VAL A 186 4.34 11.84 18.29
C VAL A 186 5.77 12.37 18.22
N ASP A 187 6.74 11.52 18.54
CA ASP A 187 8.16 11.84 18.43
C ASP A 187 8.78 10.97 17.34
N VAL A 188 9.45 11.60 16.37
CA VAL A 188 10.17 10.90 15.30
C VAL A 188 11.65 10.96 15.62
N GLU A 189 12.33 9.82 15.66
CA GLU A 189 13.77 9.76 15.94
C GLU A 189 14.60 9.96 14.67
N ALA A 190 15.92 9.76 14.75
CA ALA A 190 16.79 9.83 13.57
C ALA A 190 16.44 8.70 12.59
N PHE A 191 16.37 9.02 11.29
CA PHE A 191 16.18 8.02 10.26
C PHE A 191 17.37 7.05 10.24
N LEU A 192 17.07 5.76 10.13
CA LEU A 192 18.04 4.67 10.09
C LEU A 192 18.22 4.15 8.65
N PRO A 193 19.39 3.58 8.31
CA PRO A 193 19.72 3.17 6.93
C PRO A 193 18.89 1.99 6.45
N ALA A 194 19.03 1.65 5.16
CA ALA A 194 18.25 0.56 4.53
C ALA A 194 18.37 -0.78 5.27
N GLN A 195 19.55 -1.10 5.81
CA GLN A 195 19.76 -2.34 6.56
C GLN A 195 18.86 -2.44 7.79
N ALA A 196 18.66 -1.36 8.53
CA ALA A 196 17.79 -1.36 9.71
C ALA A 196 16.32 -1.65 9.34
N ALA A 197 15.88 -1.14 8.18
CA ALA A 197 14.54 -1.44 7.65
C ALA A 197 14.40 -2.91 7.23
N ILE A 198 15.42 -3.45 6.55
CA ILE A 198 15.47 -4.85 6.13
C ILE A 198 15.41 -5.78 7.35
N ASP A 199 16.16 -5.47 8.40
CA ASP A 199 16.16 -6.25 9.65
C ASP A 199 14.78 -6.18 10.35
N ALA A 200 14.19 -4.98 10.47
CA ALA A 200 12.86 -4.81 11.07
C ALA A 200 11.75 -5.56 10.30
N ILE A 201 11.78 -5.53 8.96
CA ILE A 201 10.82 -6.29 8.13
C ILE A 201 11.00 -7.78 8.36
N LYS A 202 12.25 -8.27 8.41
CA LYS A 202 12.55 -9.68 8.63
C LYS A 202 12.03 -10.14 10.00
N ASP A 203 12.28 -9.39 11.06
CA ASP A 203 11.79 -9.72 12.41
C ASP A 203 10.25 -9.79 12.42
N SER A 204 9.60 -8.85 11.74
CA SER A 204 8.14 -8.82 11.59
C SER A 204 7.58 -10.00 10.77
N MET A 205 8.30 -10.45 9.74
CA MET A 205 7.97 -11.68 8.99
C MET A 205 8.09 -12.93 9.86
N ASP A 206 9.16 -13.04 10.65
CA ASP A 206 9.41 -14.18 11.54
C ASP A 206 8.33 -14.24 12.63
N LEU A 207 7.94 -13.10 13.21
CA LEU A 207 6.85 -13.01 14.17
C LEU A 207 5.50 -13.40 13.54
N TYR A 208 5.21 -12.95 12.32
CA TYR A 208 4.00 -13.32 11.60
C TYR A 208 3.94 -14.83 11.34
N ALA A 209 5.04 -15.43 10.89
CA ALA A 209 5.14 -16.87 10.67
C ALA A 209 4.91 -17.66 11.96
N ALA A 210 5.48 -17.20 13.08
CA ALA A 210 5.26 -17.80 14.40
C ALA A 210 3.78 -17.67 14.85
N TYR A 211 3.17 -16.51 14.63
CA TYR A 211 1.77 -16.25 14.98
C TYR A 211 0.81 -17.16 14.19
N ILE A 212 0.98 -17.27 12.87
CA ILE A 212 0.17 -18.16 12.03
C ILE A 212 0.34 -19.62 12.45
N LYS A 213 1.58 -20.04 12.73
CA LYS A 213 1.85 -21.41 13.20
C LYS A 213 1.17 -21.70 14.54
N ALA A 214 1.21 -20.76 15.48
CA ALA A 214 0.54 -20.90 16.78
C ALA A 214 -1.00 -20.89 16.64
N GLY A 215 -1.55 -20.09 15.72
CA GLY A 215 -2.98 -20.04 15.42
C GLY A 215 -3.51 -21.34 14.81
N LEU A 216 -2.71 -21.99 13.96
CA LEU A 216 -3.05 -23.30 13.36
C LEU A 216 -2.98 -24.48 14.35
N GLN A 217 -2.35 -24.28 15.52
CA GLN A 217 -2.22 -25.30 16.57
C GLN A 217 -3.31 -25.23 17.64
N ARG A 218 -4.17 -24.21 17.60
CA ARG A 218 -5.32 -24.03 18.49
C ARG A 218 -6.58 -24.61 17.88
#